data_AF-A0A7L2A5Q1-F1
#
_entry.id   AF-A0A7L2A5Q1-F1
#
_cell.length_a   1.000
_cell.length_b   1.000
_cell.length_c   1.000
_cell.angle_alpha   90.00
_cell.angle_beta   90.00
_cell.angle_gamma   90.00
#
_symmetry.space_group_name_H-M   'P 1'
#
loop_
_entity.id
_entity.type
_entity.pdbx_description
1 polymer ?
#
loop_
_entity_poly.entity_id
_entity_poly.type
_entity_poly.pdbx_seq_one_letter_code
_entity_poly.pdbx_strand_id
1 'polypeptide(L)'
;HQTEIMGAFLPWYTFVAVILLVIHGGLCADIIGGREVKPHSRPFMAQIKGQKGVICGGALIKENWVLTAAHCNVKKAKVVLGAHSSNKSEKEQQTFEIAKRIPYPDYNRKTNENDLMLLQLQGRAKLTKAVKPIPLPTSDKDPKPKTVCSVAGWGRTTNRGKALSAVLMEVNITVISREICNDKKHYNGRPIITENMICAGHKKGGKDSCN
;
A
#
# COMPACT_ATOMS: atom_id res chain seq x y z
N HIS A 1 -31.98 -70.01 -3.80
CA HIS A 1 -32.12 -68.82 -4.66
C HIS A 1 -31.60 -67.62 -3.88
N GLN A 2 -30.62 -66.93 -4.45
CA GLN A 2 -30.01 -65.66 -4.05
C GLN A 2 -29.13 -65.58 -2.79
N THR A 3 -27.85 -65.57 -3.14
CA THR A 3 -26.63 -65.10 -2.49
C THR A 3 -26.61 -63.58 -2.26
N GLU A 4 -25.84 -63.15 -1.25
CA GLU A 4 -24.86 -62.04 -1.25
C GLU A 4 -24.98 -60.85 -0.27
N ILE A 5 -23.91 -60.79 0.55
CA ILE A 5 -23.04 -59.66 0.91
C ILE A 5 -23.33 -58.83 2.18
N MET A 6 -22.40 -59.05 3.12
CA MET A 6 -22.07 -58.25 4.30
C MET A 6 -21.65 -56.82 3.93
N GLY A 7 -22.20 -55.83 4.64
CA GLY A 7 -21.68 -54.47 4.69
C GLY A 7 -21.60 -53.99 6.14
N ALA A 8 -20.40 -53.97 6.71
CA ALA A 8 -20.15 -53.41 8.04
C ALA A 8 -20.16 -51.87 7.97
N PHE A 9 -21.10 -51.24 8.70
CA PHE A 9 -21.14 -49.80 8.89
C PHE A 9 -20.45 -49.42 10.20
N LEU A 10 -19.26 -48.82 10.11
CA LEU A 10 -18.62 -48.08 11.20
C LEU A 10 -18.80 -46.58 10.91
N PRO A 11 -19.61 -45.81 11.67
CA PRO A 11 -19.61 -44.36 11.56
C PRO A 11 -18.44 -43.79 12.36
N TRP A 12 -17.48 -43.28 11.59
CA TRP A 12 -16.27 -42.58 11.98
C TRP A 12 -16.59 -41.26 12.71
N TYR A 13 -15.79 -40.97 13.74
CA TYR A 13 -15.73 -39.71 14.48
C TYR A 13 -15.82 -38.47 13.58
N THR A 14 -16.84 -37.62 13.77
CA THR A 14 -16.82 -36.25 13.23
C THR A 14 -15.97 -35.38 14.14
N PHE A 15 -14.67 -35.33 13.83
CA PHE A 15 -13.76 -34.30 14.34
C PHE A 15 -14.28 -32.92 13.92
N VAL A 16 -14.67 -32.10 14.90
CA VAL A 16 -14.96 -30.68 14.71
C VAL A 16 -13.66 -29.97 14.35
N ALA A 17 -13.42 -29.76 13.05
CA ALA A 17 -12.35 -28.89 12.60
C ALA A 17 -12.82 -27.44 12.70
N VAL A 18 -12.57 -26.81 13.86
CA VAL A 18 -12.61 -25.35 13.99
C VAL A 18 -11.45 -24.78 13.18
N ILE A 19 -11.71 -24.51 11.89
CA ILE A 19 -10.77 -23.80 11.02
C ILE A 19 -10.92 -22.30 11.34
N LEU A 20 -10.20 -21.85 12.37
CA LEU A 20 -9.89 -20.44 12.56
C LEU A 20 -8.85 -20.03 11.49
N LEU A 21 -9.31 -19.76 10.27
CA LEU A 21 -8.50 -19.02 9.29
C LEU A 21 -8.52 -17.54 9.65
N VAL A 22 -7.79 -17.23 10.71
CA VAL A 22 -7.35 -15.88 10.99
C VAL A 22 -6.21 -15.56 10.03
N ILE A 23 -6.54 -15.14 8.81
CA ILE A 23 -5.57 -14.57 7.89
C ILE A 23 -5.42 -13.08 8.24
N HIS A 24 -4.63 -12.78 9.28
CA HIS A 24 -4.08 -11.44 9.46
C HIS A 24 -2.96 -11.25 8.44
N GLY A 25 -3.32 -10.77 7.25
CA GLY A 25 -2.38 -10.40 6.19
C GLY A 25 -2.58 -8.96 5.76
N GLY A 26 -2.47 -8.00 6.68
CA GLY A 26 -2.34 -6.59 6.34
C GLY A 26 -0.87 -6.22 6.11
N LEU A 27 -0.61 -5.44 5.05
CA LEU A 27 0.67 -4.94 4.51
C LEU A 27 1.08 -5.66 3.21
N CYS A 28 0.44 -5.29 2.11
CA CYS A 28 0.86 -5.63 0.76
C CYS A 28 1.07 -4.34 -0.04
N ALA A 29 2.27 -3.76 -0.03
CA ALA A 29 2.60 -2.73 -1.02
C ALA A 29 2.89 -3.44 -2.34
N ASP A 30 2.14 -3.18 -3.42
CA ASP A 30 2.42 -3.72 -4.77
C ASP A 30 2.54 -2.60 -5.83
N ILE A 31 3.23 -2.87 -6.94
CA ILE A 31 3.24 -2.07 -8.18
C ILE A 31 3.19 -3.05 -9.37
N ILE A 32 1.99 -3.53 -9.69
CA ILE A 32 1.79 -4.59 -10.69
C ILE A 32 1.73 -3.98 -12.09
N GLY A 33 2.39 -4.60 -13.07
CA GLY A 33 2.38 -4.11 -14.46
C GLY A 33 3.05 -2.74 -14.64
N GLY A 34 3.86 -2.33 -13.66
CA GLY A 34 4.68 -1.13 -13.70
C GLY A 34 6.05 -1.35 -14.35
N ARG A 35 6.85 -0.30 -14.35
CA ARG A 35 8.23 -0.28 -14.83
C ARG A 35 9.14 0.33 -13.78
N GLU A 36 10.41 -0.04 -13.81
CA GLU A 36 11.42 0.66 -13.01
C GLU A 36 11.45 2.15 -13.40
N VAL A 37 11.50 3.03 -12.40
CA VAL A 37 11.68 4.46 -12.65
C VAL A 37 13.15 4.76 -12.90
N LYS A 38 13.44 5.85 -13.62
CA LYS A 38 14.81 6.37 -13.66
C LYS A 38 15.25 6.68 -12.21
N PRO A 39 16.46 6.27 -11.78
CA PRO A 39 16.92 6.52 -10.42
C PRO A 39 16.71 7.97 -9.97
N HIS A 40 16.13 8.13 -8.78
CA HIS A 40 15.85 9.42 -8.14
C HIS A 40 14.89 10.36 -8.91
N SER A 41 14.17 9.86 -9.93
CA SER A 41 13.21 10.67 -10.71
C SER A 41 11.87 10.93 -10.01
N ARG A 42 11.67 10.39 -8.81
CA ARG A 42 10.53 10.66 -7.93
C ARG A 42 11.05 11.19 -6.59
N PRO A 43 11.55 12.44 -6.55
CA PRO A 43 12.35 12.95 -5.43
C PRO A 43 11.55 13.19 -4.13
N PHE A 44 10.22 13.07 -4.20
CA PHE A 44 9.33 13.16 -3.06
C PHE A 44 9.09 11.81 -2.37
N MET A 45 9.47 10.69 -2.99
CA MET A 45 9.21 9.38 -2.43
C MET A 45 10.01 9.18 -1.14
N ALA A 46 9.29 8.81 -0.09
CA ALA A 46 9.84 8.45 1.21
C ALA A 46 9.70 6.93 1.38
N GLN A 47 10.83 6.25 1.60
CA GLN A 47 10.85 4.84 1.95
C GLN A 47 10.79 4.68 3.46
N ILE A 48 9.75 4.04 3.99
CA ILE A 48 9.60 3.82 5.43
C ILE A 48 10.09 2.41 5.75
N LYS A 49 11.20 2.33 6.49
CA LYS A 49 11.88 1.07 6.81
C LYS A 49 11.75 0.74 8.29
N GLY A 50 11.25 -0.45 8.59
CA GLY A 50 11.40 -1.04 9.92
C GLY A 50 12.64 -1.93 10.00
N GLN A 51 12.71 -2.75 11.05
CA GLN A 51 13.85 -3.64 11.29
C GLN A 51 14.04 -4.71 10.20
N LYS A 52 12.94 -5.18 9.59
CA LYS A 52 12.95 -6.29 8.61
C LYS A 52 12.93 -5.82 7.14
N GLY A 53 13.09 -4.52 6.89
CA GLY A 53 13.07 -3.94 5.55
C GLY A 53 12.00 -2.87 5.36
N VAL A 54 11.61 -2.64 4.11
CA VAL A 54 10.59 -1.65 3.73
C VAL A 54 9.22 -2.13 4.21
N ILE A 55 8.49 -1.25 4.90
CA ILE A 55 7.13 -1.52 5.40
C ILE A 55 6.11 -0.73 4.59
N CYS A 56 6.38 0.55 4.32
CA CYS A 56 5.46 1.44 3.63
C CYS A 56 6.20 2.45 2.74
N GLY A 57 5.44 3.10 1.86
CA GLY A 57 5.84 4.34 1.21
C GLY A 57 5.27 5.58 1.92
N GLY A 58 5.74 6.74 1.50
CA GLY A 58 5.18 8.04 1.86
C GLY A 58 5.65 9.11 0.88
N ALA A 59 5.17 10.33 1.09
CA ALA A 59 5.56 11.50 0.31
C ALA A 59 6.13 12.58 1.22
N LEU A 60 7.31 13.10 0.90
CA LEU A 60 7.82 14.32 1.50
C LEU A 60 6.94 15.49 1.05
N ILE A 61 6.31 16.19 1.99
CA ILE A 61 5.44 17.34 1.71
C ILE A 61 6.06 18.66 2.20
N LYS A 62 7.07 18.57 3.08
CA LYS A 62 7.92 19.68 3.56
C LYS A 62 9.25 19.09 4.05
N GLU A 63 10.30 19.89 4.22
CA GLU A 63 11.65 19.40 4.57
C GLU A 63 11.68 18.49 5.81
N ASN A 64 10.74 18.63 6.74
CA ASN A 64 10.64 17.80 7.94
C ASN A 64 9.29 17.08 8.10
N TRP A 65 8.49 16.97 7.04
CA TRP A 65 7.18 16.34 7.09
C TRP A 65 6.98 15.35 5.94
N VAL A 66 6.62 14.12 6.31
CA VAL A 66 6.21 13.06 5.38
C VAL A 66 4.75 12.72 5.63
N LEU A 67 3.96 12.64 4.55
CA LEU A 67 2.61 12.10 4.54
C LEU A 67 2.68 10.60 4.20
N THR A 68 1.96 9.77 4.96
CA THR A 68 1.84 8.31 4.74
C THR A 68 0.47 7.84 5.20
N ALA A 69 0.20 6.54 5.14
CA ALA A 69 -1.04 5.94 5.63
C ALA A 69 -0.99 5.69 7.14
N ALA A 70 -2.12 5.87 7.83
CA ALA A 70 -2.24 5.63 9.27
C ALA A 70 -2.11 4.15 9.65
N HIS A 71 -2.50 3.23 8.74
CA HIS A 71 -2.34 1.80 8.96
C HIS A 71 -0.86 1.35 8.98
N CYS A 72 0.07 2.17 8.47
CA CYS A 72 1.50 1.85 8.44
C CYS A 72 2.08 1.72 9.85
N ASN A 73 2.56 0.53 10.20
CA ASN A 73 3.19 0.29 11.50
C ASN A 73 4.62 0.85 11.52
N VAL A 74 4.73 2.14 11.83
CA VAL A 74 6.01 2.88 11.85
C VAL A 74 6.69 2.90 13.23
N LYS A 75 6.31 2.01 14.15
CA LYS A 75 6.95 1.92 15.48
C LYS A 75 8.41 1.49 15.29
N LYS A 76 9.36 2.34 15.72
CA LYS A 76 10.82 2.15 15.51
C LYS A 76 11.23 2.06 14.03
N ALA A 77 10.46 2.71 13.14
CA ALA A 77 10.82 2.83 11.74
C ALA A 77 11.69 4.08 11.49
N LYS A 78 12.45 4.04 10.40
CA LYS A 78 13.18 5.17 9.85
C LYS A 78 12.57 5.59 8.52
N VAL A 79 12.73 6.87 8.20
CA VAL A 79 12.37 7.41 6.89
C VAL A 79 13.65 7.59 6.08
N VAL A 80 13.71 7.01 4.89
CA VAL A 80 14.80 7.19 3.93
C VAL A 80 14.27 7.96 2.74
N LEU A 81 14.80 9.17 2.54
CA LEU A 81 14.52 10.02 1.38
C LEU A 81 15.59 9.83 0.31
N GLY A 82 15.26 10.06 -0.95
CA GLY A 82 16.22 10.00 -2.06
C GLY A 82 16.64 8.60 -2.49
N ALA A 83 16.00 7.55 -1.94
CA ALA A 83 16.28 6.17 -2.32
C ALA A 83 15.74 5.85 -3.73
N HIS A 84 16.49 5.06 -4.48
CA HIS A 84 15.99 4.30 -5.63
C HIS A 84 15.97 2.81 -5.31
N SER A 85 17.05 2.27 -4.76
CA SER A 85 17.09 0.90 -4.28
C SER A 85 16.39 0.72 -2.93
N SER A 86 15.78 -0.44 -2.69
CA SER A 86 15.19 -0.80 -1.39
C SER A 86 16.19 -1.30 -0.35
N ASN A 87 17.37 -1.76 -0.78
CA ASN A 87 18.36 -2.40 0.09
C ASN A 87 19.78 -1.85 -0.06
N LYS A 88 20.15 -1.23 -1.18
CA LYS A 88 21.48 -0.65 -1.37
C LYS A 88 21.58 0.73 -0.73
N SER A 89 22.74 1.01 -0.14
CA SER A 89 23.11 2.36 0.29
C SER A 89 23.45 3.19 -0.96
N GLU A 90 22.87 4.38 -1.05
CA GLU A 90 23.09 5.32 -2.15
C GLU A 90 23.50 6.67 -1.56
N LYS A 91 24.42 7.39 -2.21
CA LYS A 91 24.94 8.68 -1.70
C LYS A 91 23.87 9.78 -1.62
N GLU A 92 22.79 9.64 -2.39
CA GLU A 92 21.64 10.52 -2.41
C GLU A 92 20.71 10.33 -1.20
N GLN A 93 20.83 9.21 -0.48
CA GLN A 93 19.93 8.87 0.61
C GLN A 93 20.15 9.76 1.83
N GLN A 94 19.04 10.16 2.44
CA GLN A 94 19.02 10.84 3.73
C GLN A 94 18.09 10.07 4.65
N THR A 95 18.65 9.57 5.76
CA THR A 95 17.92 8.73 6.72
C THR A 95 17.58 9.54 7.96
N PHE A 96 16.31 9.51 8.38
CA PHE A 96 15.78 10.23 9.52
C PHE A 96 15.09 9.30 10.50
N GLU A 97 15.30 9.55 11.79
CA GLU A 97 14.41 9.05 12.84
C GLU A 97 13.07 9.82 12.80
N ILE A 98 12.01 9.20 13.32
CA ILE A 98 10.68 9.81 13.38
C ILE A 98 10.52 10.47 14.76
N ALA A 99 10.44 11.80 14.79
CA ALA A 99 10.25 12.57 16.02
C ALA A 99 8.81 12.48 16.54
N LYS A 100 7.81 12.59 15.64
CA LYS A 100 6.39 12.48 15.98
C LYS A 100 5.62 11.74 14.91
N ARG A 101 4.60 11.01 15.36
CA ARG A 101 3.61 10.31 14.53
C ARG A 101 2.26 10.94 14.84
N ILE A 102 1.59 11.48 13.83
CA ILE A 102 0.34 12.22 13.99
C ILE A 102 -0.66 11.58 13.03
N PRO A 103 -1.31 10.47 13.42
CA PRO A 103 -2.39 9.89 12.63
C PRO A 103 -3.57 10.87 12.59
N TYR A 104 -4.36 10.81 11.52
CA TYR A 104 -5.59 11.57 11.44
C TYR A 104 -6.52 11.16 12.59
N PRO A 105 -7.12 12.11 13.33
CA PRO A 105 -7.90 11.79 14.53
C PRO A 105 -9.04 10.82 14.29
N ASP A 106 -9.70 10.92 13.12
CA ASP A 106 -10.85 10.08 12.76
C ASP A 106 -10.47 8.88 11.88
N TYR A 107 -9.22 8.43 11.91
CA TYR A 107 -8.81 7.21 11.22
C TYR A 107 -9.59 6.00 11.75
N ASN A 108 -10.31 5.31 10.86
CA ASN A 108 -11.08 4.13 11.21
C ASN A 108 -10.43 2.86 10.63
N ARG A 109 -9.76 2.09 11.48
CA ARG A 109 -9.09 0.84 11.09
C ARG A 109 -10.02 -0.25 10.51
N LYS A 110 -11.33 -0.22 10.81
CA LYS A 110 -12.27 -1.23 10.28
C LYS A 110 -12.67 -0.95 8.84
N THR A 111 -12.80 0.32 8.47
CA THR A 111 -13.23 0.75 7.13
C THR A 111 -12.09 1.31 6.28
N ASN A 112 -10.93 1.57 6.88
CA ASN A 112 -9.82 2.37 6.35
C ASN A 112 -10.22 3.81 6.00
N GLU A 113 -11.30 4.33 6.58
CA GLU A 113 -11.68 5.73 6.45
C GLU A 113 -10.59 6.62 7.06
N ASN A 114 -10.28 7.74 6.40
CA ASN A 114 -9.28 8.71 6.83
C ASN A 114 -7.90 8.11 7.14
N ASP A 115 -7.44 7.18 6.31
CA ASP A 115 -6.16 6.49 6.45
C ASP A 115 -4.94 7.37 6.10
N LEU A 116 -4.73 8.41 6.90
CA LEU A 116 -3.70 9.44 6.71
C LEU A 116 -2.91 9.63 8.00
N MET A 117 -1.59 9.76 7.88
CA MET A 117 -0.71 10.07 9.00
C MET A 117 0.43 10.99 8.56
N LEU A 118 0.69 12.01 9.38
CA LEU A 118 1.88 12.84 9.26
C LEU A 118 3.00 12.28 10.14
N LEU A 119 4.20 12.21 9.56
CA LEU A 119 5.44 11.90 10.24
C LEU A 119 6.29 13.16 10.30
N GLN A 120 6.58 13.63 11.52
CA GLN A 120 7.57 14.69 11.73
C GLN A 120 8.96 14.04 11.82
N LEU A 121 9.87 14.45 10.93
CA LEU A 121 11.24 13.95 10.93
C LEU A 121 12.07 14.58 12.05
N GLN A 122 13.01 13.81 12.62
CA GLN A 122 14.02 14.34 13.53
C GLN A 122 15.12 15.06 12.73
N GLY A 123 14.82 16.31 12.35
CA GLY A 123 15.69 17.15 11.52
C GLY A 123 14.97 17.65 10.26
N ARG A 124 15.69 18.38 9.41
CA ARG A 124 15.20 18.85 8.11
C ARG A 124 16.01 18.20 6.99
N ALA A 125 15.32 17.71 5.98
CA ALA A 125 15.92 17.18 4.77
C ALA A 125 16.66 18.29 4.01
N LYS A 126 17.87 17.97 3.53
CA LYS A 126 18.60 18.81 2.59
C LYS A 126 17.97 18.62 1.22
N LEU A 127 17.39 19.67 0.65
CA LEU A 127 16.81 19.60 -0.69
C LEU A 127 17.91 19.40 -1.74
N THR A 128 17.71 18.43 -2.63
CA THR A 128 18.66 18.08 -3.70
C THR A 128 17.90 17.75 -4.98
N LYS A 129 18.59 17.27 -6.03
CA LYS A 129 17.91 16.71 -7.21
C LYS A 129 17.12 15.44 -6.88
N ALA A 130 17.54 14.68 -5.88
CA ALA A 130 16.94 13.42 -5.45
C ALA A 130 15.96 13.55 -4.28
N VAL A 131 15.92 14.70 -3.59
CA VAL A 131 15.06 14.94 -2.42
C VAL A 131 14.37 16.28 -2.58
N LYS A 132 13.06 16.26 -2.83
CA LYS A 132 12.21 17.45 -2.98
C LYS A 132 10.79 17.17 -2.50
N PRO A 133 10.12 18.12 -1.83
CA PRO A 133 8.73 17.93 -1.46
C PRO A 133 7.82 17.93 -2.69
N ILE A 134 6.71 17.18 -2.63
CA ILE A 134 5.61 17.28 -3.58
C ILE A 134 4.62 18.36 -3.09
N PRO A 135 4.10 19.23 -3.98
CA PRO A 135 3.06 20.18 -3.59
C PRO A 135 1.77 19.45 -3.20
N LEU A 136 1.11 19.95 -2.16
CA LEU A 136 -0.25 19.51 -1.83
C LEU A 136 -1.25 20.07 -2.83
N PRO A 137 -2.36 19.36 -3.11
CA PRO A 137 -3.46 19.90 -3.90
C PRO A 137 -4.01 21.20 -3.29
N THR A 138 -4.36 22.16 -4.15
CA THR A 138 -5.00 23.43 -3.74
C THR A 138 -6.52 23.39 -3.87
N SER A 139 -7.07 22.30 -4.39
CA SER A 139 -8.50 22.07 -4.54
C SER A 139 -8.87 20.75 -3.86
N ASP A 140 -10.06 20.74 -3.29
CA ASP A 140 -10.77 19.61 -2.71
C ASP A 140 -11.58 18.80 -3.73
N LYS A 141 -11.50 19.15 -5.02
CA LYS A 141 -12.25 18.45 -6.07
C LYS A 141 -11.65 17.09 -6.36
N ASP A 142 -12.54 16.10 -6.45
CA ASP A 142 -12.18 14.78 -6.93
C ASP A 142 -11.56 14.80 -8.33
N PRO A 143 -10.55 13.97 -8.60
CA PRO A 143 -10.08 13.75 -9.95
C PRO A 143 -11.20 13.09 -10.77
N LYS A 144 -11.42 13.57 -11.99
CA LYS A 144 -12.50 13.08 -12.84
C LYS A 144 -12.27 11.60 -13.20
N PRO A 145 -13.32 10.76 -13.29
CA PRO A 145 -13.21 9.42 -13.84
C PRO A 145 -12.52 9.43 -15.21
N LYS A 146 -11.74 8.38 -15.49
CA LYS A 146 -10.86 8.25 -16.68
C LYS A 146 -9.59 9.09 -16.66
N THR A 147 -9.37 9.92 -15.64
CA THR A 147 -8.09 10.62 -15.45
C THR A 147 -6.96 9.62 -15.22
N VAL A 148 -5.84 9.78 -15.92
CA VAL A 148 -4.65 8.93 -15.75
C VAL A 148 -3.79 9.51 -14.64
N CYS A 149 -3.46 8.67 -13.65
CA CYS A 149 -2.57 8.96 -12.54
C CYS A 149 -1.40 7.98 -12.56
N SER A 150 -0.37 8.22 -11.74
CA SER A 150 0.69 7.24 -11.50
C SER A 150 0.86 6.96 -10.01
N VAL A 151 1.26 5.74 -9.70
CA VAL A 151 1.61 5.31 -8.33
C VAL A 151 2.99 4.67 -8.38
N ALA A 152 3.83 5.02 -7.40
CA ALA A 152 5.19 4.52 -7.30
C ALA A 152 5.44 3.87 -5.94
N GLY A 153 6.30 2.85 -5.91
CA GLY A 153 6.63 2.15 -4.67
C GLY A 153 7.66 1.05 -4.85
N TRP A 154 8.13 0.51 -3.71
CA TRP A 154 9.03 -0.66 -3.64
C TRP A 154 8.25 -1.94 -3.35
N GLY A 155 6.96 -1.95 -3.69
CA GLY A 155 6.06 -3.05 -3.45
C GLY A 155 6.40 -4.31 -4.25
N ARG A 156 5.63 -5.39 -4.06
CA ARG A 156 5.73 -6.56 -4.92
C ARG A 156 5.29 -6.17 -6.33
N THR A 157 5.92 -6.77 -7.33
CA THR A 157 5.65 -6.44 -8.73
C THR A 157 4.70 -7.43 -9.40
N THR A 158 4.33 -8.51 -8.71
CA THR A 158 3.46 -9.57 -9.23
C THR A 158 2.54 -10.13 -8.15
N ASN A 159 1.32 -10.52 -8.55
CA ASN A 159 0.28 -11.07 -7.66
C ASN A 159 0.70 -12.32 -6.87
N ARG A 160 1.76 -13.02 -7.29
CA ARG A 160 2.26 -14.26 -6.65
C ARG A 160 3.68 -14.11 -6.10
N GLY A 161 4.32 -12.96 -6.31
CA GLY A 161 5.67 -12.69 -5.84
C GLY A 161 5.69 -12.51 -4.33
N LYS A 162 6.56 -13.23 -3.63
CA LYS A 162 6.76 -13.00 -2.18
C LYS A 162 7.71 -11.83 -1.91
N ALA A 163 8.58 -11.50 -2.87
CA ALA A 163 9.62 -10.49 -2.73
C ALA A 163 9.12 -9.09 -3.12
N LEU A 164 9.50 -8.10 -2.32
CA LEU A 164 9.41 -6.68 -2.64
C LEU A 164 10.37 -6.32 -3.78
N SER A 165 10.06 -5.26 -4.51
CA SER A 165 10.96 -4.76 -5.55
C SER A 165 12.29 -4.26 -4.95
N ALA A 166 13.39 -4.64 -5.59
CA ALA A 166 14.73 -4.16 -5.25
C ALA A 166 14.95 -2.66 -5.60
N VAL A 167 14.08 -2.12 -6.46
CA VAL A 167 14.16 -0.77 -7.04
C VAL A 167 12.78 -0.10 -7.03
N LEU A 168 12.75 1.22 -7.13
CA LEU A 168 11.50 1.97 -7.18
C LEU A 168 10.78 1.69 -8.52
N MET A 169 9.54 1.24 -8.43
CA MET A 169 8.68 0.96 -9.57
C MET A 169 7.60 2.02 -9.69
N GLU A 170 7.07 2.25 -10.89
CA GLU A 170 5.90 3.08 -11.13
C GLU A 170 4.94 2.41 -12.13
N VAL A 171 3.65 2.59 -11.90
CA VAL A 171 2.59 2.17 -12.81
C VAL A 171 1.59 3.30 -13.06
N ASN A 172 1.10 3.39 -14.30
CA ASN A 172 -0.03 4.26 -14.64
C ASN A 172 -1.34 3.56 -14.33
N ILE A 173 -2.22 4.26 -13.63
CA ILE A 173 -3.58 3.82 -13.28
C ILE A 173 -4.59 4.85 -13.74
N THR A 174 -5.85 4.44 -13.85
CA THR A 174 -6.94 5.30 -14.31
C THR A 174 -7.99 5.40 -13.22
N VAL A 175 -8.44 6.62 -12.92
CA VAL A 175 -9.50 6.87 -11.95
C VAL A 175 -10.79 6.19 -12.42
N ILE A 176 -11.38 5.43 -11.51
CA ILE A 176 -12.66 4.75 -11.67
C ILE A 176 -13.68 5.50 -10.81
N SER A 177 -14.87 5.74 -11.35
CA SER A 177 -15.93 6.41 -10.61
C SER A 177 -16.32 5.62 -9.36
N ARG A 178 -16.58 6.34 -8.27
CA ARG A 178 -17.01 5.78 -6.98
C ARG A 178 -18.25 4.88 -7.09
N GLU A 179 -19.20 5.23 -7.96
CA GLU A 179 -20.37 4.39 -8.28
C GLU A 179 -19.97 2.99 -8.77
N ILE A 180 -19.10 2.92 -9.78
CA ILE A 180 -18.57 1.65 -10.31
C ILE A 180 -17.84 0.89 -9.20
N CYS A 181 -16.98 1.55 -8.42
CA CYS A 181 -16.25 0.83 -7.37
C CYS A 181 -17.15 0.27 -6.26
N ASN A 182 -18.30 0.89 -6.00
CA ASN A 182 -19.29 0.39 -5.06
C ASN A 182 -20.31 -0.60 -5.65
N ASP A 183 -20.26 -0.87 -6.97
CA ASP A 183 -21.20 -1.79 -7.60
C ASP A 183 -21.00 -3.24 -7.16
N LYS A 184 -21.96 -4.11 -7.51
CA LYS A 184 -21.97 -5.54 -7.15
C LYS A 184 -20.79 -6.34 -7.73
N LYS A 185 -20.13 -5.85 -8.78
CA LYS A 185 -19.01 -6.51 -9.47
C LYS A 185 -17.64 -6.09 -8.92
N HIS A 186 -17.58 -5.05 -8.09
CA HIS A 186 -16.35 -4.53 -7.47
C HIS A 186 -16.39 -4.69 -5.95
N TYR A 187 -16.32 -3.61 -5.16
CA TYR A 187 -16.33 -3.69 -3.70
C TYR A 187 -17.70 -4.06 -3.12
N ASN A 188 -18.79 -3.94 -3.90
CA ASN A 188 -20.15 -4.26 -3.46
C ASN A 188 -20.52 -3.57 -2.12
N GLY A 189 -20.05 -2.33 -1.94
CA GLY A 189 -20.20 -1.55 -0.71
C GLY A 189 -19.54 -2.17 0.53
N ARG A 190 -18.54 -3.06 0.38
CA ARG A 190 -17.89 -3.78 1.47
C ARG A 190 -16.35 -3.79 1.31
N PRO A 191 -15.63 -2.75 1.76
CA PRO A 191 -16.14 -1.51 2.35
C PRO A 191 -16.78 -0.58 1.31
N ILE A 192 -17.59 0.36 1.79
CA ILE A 192 -18.10 1.45 0.95
C ILE A 192 -16.92 2.39 0.65
N ILE A 193 -16.70 2.68 -0.62
CA ILE A 193 -15.79 3.75 -1.06
C ILE A 193 -16.53 5.08 -0.89
N THR A 194 -16.12 5.86 0.12
CA THR A 194 -16.75 7.13 0.53
C THR A 194 -16.20 8.32 -0.24
N GLU A 195 -16.73 9.53 0.00
CA GLU A 195 -16.25 10.78 -0.62
C GLU A 195 -14.80 11.12 -0.27
N ASN A 196 -14.24 10.59 0.83
CA ASN A 196 -12.83 10.79 1.18
C ASN A 196 -11.89 9.75 0.54
N MET A 197 -12.43 8.85 -0.29
CA MET A 197 -11.68 7.80 -0.97
C MET A 197 -11.82 7.92 -2.48
N ILE A 198 -10.76 7.61 -3.21
CA ILE A 198 -10.75 7.53 -4.67
C ILE A 198 -10.38 6.12 -5.08
N CYS A 199 -10.98 5.65 -6.16
CA CYS A 199 -10.70 4.35 -6.74
C CYS A 199 -9.94 4.54 -8.06
N ALA A 200 -8.84 3.81 -8.24
CA ALA A 200 -8.06 3.88 -9.46
C ALA A 200 -7.40 2.53 -9.74
N GLY A 201 -7.25 2.21 -11.03
CA GLY A 201 -6.66 0.95 -11.46
C GLY A 201 -6.75 0.81 -12.97
N HIS A 202 -6.69 -0.41 -13.49
CA HIS A 202 -6.91 -0.69 -14.90
C HIS A 202 -8.16 -1.57 -15.08
N LYS A 203 -9.04 -1.19 -16.02
CA LYS A 203 -10.34 -1.87 -16.24
C LYS A 203 -10.24 -3.37 -16.53
N LYS A 204 -9.11 -3.83 -17.10
CA LYS A 204 -8.85 -5.24 -17.42
C LYS A 204 -8.04 -5.96 -16.33
N GLY A 205 -7.82 -5.32 -15.18
CA GLY A 205 -6.86 -5.78 -14.18
C GLY A 205 -5.41 -5.62 -14.64
N GLY A 206 -4.48 -6.13 -13.84
CA GLY A 206 -3.05 -6.21 -14.16
C GLY A 206 -2.23 -4.94 -13.92
N LYS A 207 -2.84 -3.86 -13.42
CA LYS A 207 -2.15 -2.66 -12.92
C LYS A 207 -2.83 -2.16 -11.67
N ASP A 208 -2.10 -2.20 -10.56
CA ASP A 208 -2.64 -1.87 -9.25
C ASP A 208 -1.52 -1.53 -8.26
N SER A 209 -1.90 -0.85 -7.18
CA SER A 209 -1.12 -0.70 -5.96
C SER A 209 -1.88 -1.34 -4.81
N CYS A 210 -1.33 -2.39 -4.19
CA CYS A 210 -2.06 -3.12 -3.14
C CYS A 210 -1.94 -2.43 -1.75
N ASN A 211 -2.77 -2.91 -0.81
CA ASN A 211 -2.90 -2.51 0.61
C ASN A 211 -2.01 -3.36 1.54
#